data_AF-A0A7K0X2I8-F1
#
_entry.id   AF-A0A7K0X2I8-F1
#
_cell.length_a   1.000
_cell.length_b   1.000
_cell.length_c   1.000
_cell.angle_alpha   90.00
_cell.angle_beta   90.00
_cell.angle_gamma   90.00
#
_symmetry.space_group_name_H-M   'P 1'
#
loop_
_entity.id
_entity.type
_entity.pdbx_description
1 polymer ?
#
loop_
_entity_poly.entity_id
_entity_poly.type
_entity_poly.pdbx_seq_one_letter_code
_entity_poly.pdbx_strand_id
1 'polypeptide(L)'
;MIDLPIEGVYSVEERRAFVYEYMLAPYGEKQKLLKVRGIRDDQLRRWKRAVLADTLDHGLVPWTEGRVDMDETSAVARLLQENAALREQIAARDAAHQRELEQRDEELGRQRRAVDALGKAIELLHPSGDAKNSEPDPAAAPTPDPAPTKKQR
;
A
#
# COMPACT_ATOMS: atom_id res chain seq x y z
N MET A 1 -10.74 18.63 -23.20
CA MET A 1 -11.62 17.78 -24.01
C MET A 1 -12.26 16.81 -23.04
N ILE A 2 -13.52 17.06 -22.67
CA ILE A 2 -14.25 16.20 -21.73
C ILE A 2 -14.89 15.13 -22.62
N ASP A 3 -14.35 13.91 -22.60
CA ASP A 3 -15.03 12.74 -23.17
C ASP A 3 -16.31 12.55 -22.36
N LEU A 4 -17.42 13.10 -22.87
CA LEU A 4 -18.73 12.63 -22.46
C LEU A 4 -18.93 11.25 -23.12
N PRO A 5 -19.14 10.19 -22.34
CA PRO A 5 -19.41 8.88 -22.92
C PRO A 5 -20.68 8.96 -23.75
N ILE A 6 -20.58 8.50 -24.99
CA ILE A 6 -21.68 8.37 -25.95
C ILE A 6 -22.85 7.67 -25.26
N GLU A 7 -24.03 8.27 -25.37
CA GLU A 7 -25.29 7.80 -24.82
C GLU A 7 -25.42 6.26 -24.88
N GLY A 8 -25.20 5.57 -23.75
CA GLY A 8 -25.59 4.17 -23.59
C GLY A 8 -24.56 3.18 -23.05
N VAL A 9 -23.25 3.46 -23.05
CA VAL A 9 -22.26 2.47 -22.57
C VAL A 9 -21.26 3.09 -21.61
N TYR A 10 -21.71 3.42 -20.41
CA TYR A 10 -20.79 3.61 -19.28
C TYR A 10 -20.06 2.30 -19.02
N SER A 11 -18.74 2.32 -18.89
CA SER A 11 -17.96 1.16 -18.48
C SER A 11 -18.30 0.77 -17.03
N VAL A 12 -17.93 -0.46 -16.63
CA VAL A 12 -18.18 -0.92 -15.25
C VAL A 12 -17.45 -0.03 -14.25
N GLU A 13 -16.21 0.36 -14.56
CA GLU A 13 -15.38 1.24 -13.75
C GLU A 13 -15.98 2.65 -13.62
N GLU A 14 -16.47 3.22 -14.74
CA GLU A 14 -17.10 4.54 -14.74
C GLU A 14 -18.37 4.57 -13.89
N ARG A 15 -19.17 3.50 -13.93
CA ARG A 15 -20.37 3.37 -13.08
C ARG A 15 -19.99 3.30 -11.61
N ARG A 16 -18.96 2.51 -11.25
CA ARG A 16 -18.48 2.37 -9.87
C ARG A 16 -17.92 3.70 -9.36
N ALA A 17 -17.10 4.37 -10.17
CA ALA A 17 -16.54 5.68 -9.86
C ALA A 17 -17.63 6.73 -9.63
N PHE A 18 -18.65 6.80 -10.51
CA PHE A 18 -19.74 7.75 -10.35
C PHE A 18 -20.60 7.48 -9.11
N VAL A 19 -20.86 6.21 -8.77
CA VAL A 19 -21.59 5.86 -7.55
C VAL A 19 -20.81 6.33 -6.32
N TYR A 20 -19.49 6.16 -6.28
CA TYR A 20 -18.67 6.67 -5.18
C TYR A 20 -18.65 8.19 -5.10
N GLU A 21 -18.51 8.89 -6.24
CA GLU A 21 -18.63 10.35 -6.32
C GLU A 21 -19.98 10.83 -5.74
N TYR A 22 -21.08 10.16 -6.13
CA TYR A 22 -22.41 10.44 -5.63
C TYR A 22 -22.57 10.18 -4.12
N MET A 23 -21.94 9.14 -3.59
CA MET A 23 -22.02 8.80 -2.16
C MET A 23 -21.25 9.81 -1.30
N LEU A 24 -20.13 10.33 -1.81
CA LEU A 24 -19.31 11.34 -1.12
C LEU A 24 -19.84 12.78 -1.27
N ALA A 25 -20.67 13.05 -2.28
CA ALA A 25 -21.21 14.39 -2.52
C ALA A 25 -22.05 14.93 -1.35
N PRO A 26 -21.92 16.22 -0.98
CA PRO A 26 -22.67 16.83 0.11
C PRO A 26 -24.17 16.94 -0.19
N TYR A 27 -24.96 17.17 0.87
CA TYR A 27 -26.41 17.32 0.75
C TYR A 27 -26.76 18.51 -0.15
N GLY A 28 -27.62 18.28 -1.15
CA GLY A 28 -28.04 19.29 -2.13
C GLY A 28 -27.23 19.33 -3.44
N GLU A 29 -26.04 18.72 -3.51
CA GLU A 29 -25.24 18.67 -4.74
C GLU A 29 -25.51 17.43 -5.59
N LYS A 30 -26.01 16.36 -4.97
CA LYS A 30 -26.34 15.07 -5.60
C LYS A 30 -27.23 15.21 -6.85
N GLN A 31 -28.23 16.07 -6.78
CA GLN A 31 -29.15 16.34 -7.90
C GLN A 31 -28.48 17.13 -9.03
N LYS A 32 -27.52 18.01 -8.71
CA LYS A 32 -26.72 18.71 -9.72
C LYS A 32 -25.78 17.74 -10.43
N LEU A 33 -25.14 16.86 -9.67
CA LEU A 33 -24.23 15.82 -10.17
C LEU A 33 -24.92 14.93 -11.23
N LEU A 34 -26.16 14.51 -10.95
CA LEU A 34 -26.96 13.71 -11.87
C LEU A 34 -27.30 14.46 -13.15
N LYS A 35 -27.68 15.75 -13.03
CA LYS A 35 -27.98 16.59 -14.20
C LYS A 35 -26.75 16.84 -15.08
N VAL A 36 -25.59 17.11 -14.47
CA VAL A 36 -24.33 17.36 -15.18
C VAL A 36 -23.90 16.13 -15.97
N ARG A 37 -24.07 14.93 -15.41
CA ARG A 37 -23.71 13.68 -16.08
C ARG A 37 -24.83 13.08 -16.94
N GLY A 38 -26.03 13.69 -16.95
CA GLY A 38 -27.18 13.18 -17.68
C GLY A 38 -27.70 11.82 -17.19
N ILE A 39 -27.46 11.48 -15.93
CA ILE A 39 -27.82 10.16 -15.36
C ILE A 39 -29.19 10.25 -14.68
N ARG A 40 -30.08 9.30 -15.03
CA ARG A 40 -31.41 9.20 -14.41
C ARG A 40 -31.32 8.59 -13.01
N ASP A 41 -32.21 9.03 -12.11
CA ASP A 41 -32.29 8.51 -10.74
C ASP A 41 -32.48 6.98 -10.68
N ASP A 42 -33.30 6.41 -11.57
CA ASP A 42 -33.53 4.96 -11.65
C ASP A 42 -32.25 4.19 -12.04
N GLN A 43 -31.46 4.77 -12.95
CA GLN A 43 -30.21 4.21 -13.41
C GLN A 43 -29.16 4.23 -12.31
N LEU A 44 -29.04 5.34 -11.58
CA LEU A 44 -28.19 5.43 -10.39
C LEU A 44 -28.61 4.41 -9.33
N ARG A 45 -29.90 4.27 -9.04
CA ARG A 45 -30.40 3.32 -8.04
C ARG A 45 -30.02 1.88 -8.39
N ARG A 46 -30.09 1.52 -9.67
CA ARG A 46 -29.66 0.20 -10.17
C ARG A 46 -28.16 0.01 -10.00
N TRP A 47 -27.33 1.01 -10.35
CA TRP A 47 -25.88 0.92 -10.18
C TRP A 47 -25.47 0.86 -8.72
N LYS A 48 -26.09 1.66 -7.85
CA LYS A 48 -25.85 1.64 -6.41
C LYS A 48 -26.09 0.26 -5.80
N ARG A 49 -27.18 -0.42 -6.19
CA ARG A 49 -27.44 -1.83 -5.81
C ARG A 49 -26.35 -2.77 -6.28
N ALA A 50 -25.97 -2.68 -7.55
CA ALA A 50 -24.97 -3.57 -8.13
C ALA A 50 -23.56 -3.35 -7.55
N VAL A 51 -23.20 -2.11 -7.20
CA VAL A 51 -21.94 -1.78 -6.51
C VAL A 51 -21.92 -2.34 -5.10
N LEU A 52 -23.00 -2.18 -4.33
CA LEU A 52 -23.05 -2.63 -2.94
C LEU A 52 -23.08 -4.15 -2.81
N ALA A 53 -23.70 -4.83 -3.78
CA ALA A 53 -23.72 -6.27 -3.85
C ALA A 53 -22.49 -6.87 -4.57
N ASP A 54 -21.53 -6.04 -4.97
CA ASP A 54 -20.34 -6.42 -5.75
C ASP A 54 -20.63 -7.22 -7.04
N THR A 55 -21.82 -7.00 -7.62
CA THR A 55 -22.31 -7.71 -8.82
C THR A 55 -22.12 -6.90 -10.09
N LEU A 56 -21.56 -5.69 -9.98
CA LEU A 56 -21.35 -4.78 -11.11
C LEU A 56 -20.43 -5.39 -12.18
N ASP A 57 -19.40 -6.12 -11.75
CA ASP A 57 -18.42 -6.79 -12.63
C ASP A 57 -19.03 -8.00 -13.36
N HIS A 58 -20.13 -8.56 -12.84
CA HIS A 58 -20.84 -9.70 -13.45
C HIS A 58 -22.02 -9.29 -14.33
N GLY A 59 -22.31 -7.98 -14.44
CA GLY A 59 -23.49 -7.48 -15.18
C GLY A 59 -24.83 -7.89 -14.56
N LEU A 60 -24.82 -8.51 -13.37
CA LEU A 60 -25.99 -9.00 -12.67
C LEU A 60 -26.55 -7.89 -11.79
N VAL A 61 -27.88 -7.72 -11.81
CA VAL A 61 -28.57 -6.89 -10.81
C VAL A 61 -29.05 -7.86 -9.73
N PRO A 62 -28.66 -7.68 -8.46
CA PRO A 62 -29.13 -8.54 -7.38
C PRO A 62 -30.66 -8.56 -7.37
N TRP A 63 -31.23 -9.76 -7.40
CA TRP A 63 -32.67 -9.99 -7.20
C TRP A 63 -33.03 -9.92 -5.72
N THR A 64 -32.44 -8.98 -4.99
CA THR A 64 -32.78 -8.76 -3.59
C THR A 64 -33.93 -7.75 -3.58
N GLU A 65 -35.12 -8.18 -3.18
CA GLU A 65 -36.29 -7.30 -2.97
C GLU A 65 -36.05 -6.22 -1.90
N GLY A 66 -34.92 -6.30 -1.18
CA GLY A 66 -34.47 -5.32 -0.20
C GLY A 66 -34.24 -3.94 -0.82
N ARG A 67 -34.95 -2.95 -0.29
CA ARG A 67 -34.55 -1.55 -0.39
C ARG A 67 -33.11 -1.49 0.13
N VAL A 68 -32.15 -1.04 -0.68
CA VAL A 68 -30.79 -0.75 -0.19
C VAL A 68 -30.97 0.16 1.00
N ASP A 69 -30.57 -0.29 2.19
CA ASP A 69 -30.87 0.46 3.39
C ASP A 69 -30.08 1.77 3.36
N MET A 70 -30.70 2.85 3.83
CA MET A 70 -30.00 4.13 3.91
C MET A 70 -28.75 4.00 4.78
N ASP A 71 -28.83 3.16 5.81
CA ASP A 71 -27.77 2.86 6.77
C ASP A 71 -26.56 2.20 6.10
N GLU A 72 -26.75 1.18 5.26
CA GLU A 72 -25.67 0.54 4.49
C GLU A 72 -24.92 1.56 3.62
N THR A 73 -25.66 2.51 3.07
CA THR A 73 -25.09 3.50 2.14
C THR A 73 -24.33 4.59 2.85
N SER A 74 -24.76 4.93 4.06
CA SER A 74 -24.01 5.81 4.95
C SER A 74 -22.74 5.15 5.49
N ALA A 75 -22.82 3.85 5.84
CA ALA A 75 -21.67 3.07 6.30
C ALA A 75 -20.59 2.96 5.21
N VAL A 76 -20.99 2.67 3.97
CA VAL A 76 -20.06 2.61 2.84
C VAL A 76 -19.45 3.98 2.54
N ALA A 77 -20.23 5.06 2.57
CA ALA A 77 -19.70 6.41 2.39
C ALA A 77 -18.65 6.76 3.47
N ARG A 78 -18.92 6.40 4.72
CA ARG A 78 -17.99 6.57 5.84
C ARG A 78 -16.71 5.75 5.64
N LEU A 79 -16.82 4.47 5.28
CA LEU A 79 -15.68 3.61 5.02
C LEU A 79 -14.82 4.12 3.85
N LEU A 80 -15.43 4.70 2.82
CA LEU A 80 -14.69 5.32 1.71
C LEU A 80 -13.90 6.55 2.18
N GLN A 81 -14.49 7.39 3.03
CA GLN A 81 -13.79 8.54 3.63
C GLN A 81 -12.64 8.08 4.54
N GLU A 82 -12.88 7.10 5.40
CA GLU A 82 -11.85 6.53 6.27
C GLU A 82 -10.71 5.91 5.46
N ASN A 83 -11.01 5.17 4.39
CA ASN A 83 -9.99 4.63 3.48
C ASN A 83 -9.17 5.72 2.80
N ALA A 84 -9.81 6.80 2.34
CA ALA A 84 -9.10 7.93 1.75
C ALA A 84 -8.12 8.56 2.75
N ALA A 85 -8.58 8.81 3.98
CA ALA A 85 -7.75 9.35 5.04
C ALA A 85 -6.59 8.41 5.44
N LEU A 86 -6.82 7.09 5.47
CA LEU A 86 -5.77 6.10 5.74
C LEU A 86 -4.73 6.06 4.62
N ARG A 87 -5.15 6.15 3.36
CA ARG A 87 -4.22 6.20 2.21
C ARG A 87 -3.33 7.43 2.27
N GLU A 88 -3.88 8.59 2.62
CA GLU A 88 -3.10 9.82 2.82
C GLU A 88 -2.08 9.65 3.96
N GLN A 89 -2.47 9.05 5.08
CA GLN A 89 -1.56 8.79 6.20
C GLN A 89 -0.43 7.83 5.83
N ILE A 90 -0.72 6.76 5.08
CA ILE A 90 0.29 5.83 4.58
C ILE A 90 1.24 6.57 3.64
N ALA A 91 0.73 7.34 2.68
CA ALA A 91 1.56 8.12 1.76
C ALA A 91 2.47 9.12 2.50
N ALA A 92 1.96 9.80 3.54
CA ALA A 92 2.75 10.69 4.37
C ALA A 92 3.83 9.95 5.17
N ARG A 93 3.49 8.78 5.74
CA ARG A 93 4.44 7.92 6.45
C ARG A 93 5.55 7.42 5.53
N ASP A 94 5.19 6.95 4.34
CA ASP A 94 6.15 6.43 3.37
C ASP A 94 7.09 7.53 2.89
N ALA A 95 6.58 8.74 2.64
CA ALA A 95 7.40 9.90 2.31
C ALA A 95 8.36 10.30 3.45
N ALA A 96 7.92 10.21 4.70
CA ALA A 96 8.78 10.47 5.85
C ALA A 96 9.87 9.39 6.02
N HIS A 97 9.50 8.12 5.88
CA HIS A 97 10.42 6.99 5.97
C HIS A 97 11.48 7.04 4.86
N GLN A 98 11.08 7.39 3.64
CA GLN A 98 12.01 7.54 2.51
C GLN A 98 13.06 8.62 2.78
N ARG A 99 12.66 9.76 3.36
CA ARG A 99 13.60 10.83 3.76
C ARG A 99 14.55 10.36 4.87
N GLU A 100 14.08 9.54 5.80
CA GLU A 100 14.94 8.98 6.84
C GLU A 100 15.98 8.03 6.26
N LEU A 101 15.58 7.16 5.32
CA LEU A 101 16.51 6.27 4.62
C LEU A 101 17.59 7.05 3.87
N GLU A 102 17.21 8.09 3.14
CA GLU A 102 18.14 8.97 2.43
C GLU A 102 19.17 9.60 3.38
N GLN A 103 18.73 10.11 4.54
CA GLN A 103 19.65 10.66 5.55
C GLN A 103 20.60 9.61 6.13
N ARG A 104 20.10 8.39 6.35
CA ARG A 104 20.92 7.28 6.87
C ARG A 104 21.96 6.84 5.84
N ASP A 105 21.59 6.74 4.57
CA ASP A 105 22.49 6.38 3.49
C ASP A 105 23.60 7.42 3.30
N GLU A 106 23.27 8.71 3.41
CA GLU A 106 24.28 9.78 3.40
C GLU A 106 25.27 9.67 4.56
N GLU A 107 24.77 9.38 5.77
CA GLU A 107 25.60 9.20 6.96
C GLU A 107 26.51 7.97 6.84
N LEU A 108 25.95 6.84 6.41
CA LEU A 108 26.74 5.64 6.11
C LEU A 108 27.79 5.91 5.03
N GLY A 109 27.47 6.70 4.01
CA GLY A 109 28.41 7.14 2.99
C GLY A 109 29.52 8.04 3.52
N ARG A 110 29.24 8.88 4.53
CA ARG A 110 30.28 9.66 5.24
C ARG A 110 31.18 8.74 6.08
N GLN A 111 30.59 7.83 6.84
CA GLN A 111 31.33 6.88 7.68
C GLN A 111 32.22 5.95 6.85
N ARG A 112 31.71 5.42 5.73
CA ARG A 112 32.47 4.59 4.78
C ARG A 112 33.71 5.33 4.28
N ARG A 113 33.55 6.59 3.84
CA ARG A 113 34.66 7.43 3.38
C ARG A 113 35.70 7.69 4.47
N ALA A 114 35.26 7.89 5.71
CA ALA A 114 36.17 8.05 6.84
C ALA A 114 36.97 6.78 7.10
N VAL A 115 36.32 5.60 7.11
CA VAL A 115 36.99 4.31 7.25
C VAL A 115 37.99 4.06 6.11
N ASP A 116 37.61 4.35 4.86
CA ASP A 116 38.50 4.20 3.71
C ASP A 116 39.72 5.12 3.80
N ALA A 117 39.53 6.37 4.27
CA ALA A 117 40.62 7.31 4.50
C ALA A 117 41.57 6.86 5.62
N LEU A 118 41.02 6.33 6.72
CA LEU A 118 41.80 5.76 7.82
C LEU A 118 42.59 4.53 7.36
N GLY A 119 41.99 3.64 6.56
CA GLY A 119 42.67 2.49 5.97
C GLY A 119 43.86 2.92 5.10
N LYS A 120 43.65 3.90 4.21
CA LYS A 120 44.73 4.47 3.39
C LYS A 120 45.84 5.12 4.23
N ALA A 121 45.48 5.83 5.30
CA ALA A 121 46.46 6.45 6.20
C ALA A 121 47.30 5.39 6.94
N ILE A 122 46.69 4.27 7.35
CA ILE A 122 47.40 3.13 7.96
C ILE A 122 48.35 2.49 6.94
N GLU A 123 47.90 2.26 5.70
CA GLU A 123 48.76 1.74 4.62
C GLU A 123 49.97 2.65 4.36
N LEU A 124 49.76 3.98 4.35
CA LEU A 124 50.83 4.96 4.19
C LEU A 124 51.78 5.05 5.40
N LEU A 125 51.28 4.79 6.61
CA LEU A 125 52.06 4.79 7.86
C LEU A 125 52.81 3.47 8.08
N HIS A 126 52.35 2.38 7.48
CA HIS A 126 53.02 1.06 7.41
C HIS A 126 53.56 0.76 5.99
N PRO A 127 54.47 1.57 5.40
CA PRO A 127 55.07 1.24 4.12
C PRO A 127 56.10 0.10 4.23
N SER A 128 56.47 -0.31 5.45
CA SER A 128 57.40 -1.40 5.73
C SER A 128 57.11 -1.94 7.13
N GLY A 129 56.49 -3.12 7.21
CA GLY A 129 56.19 -3.72 8.52
C GLY A 129 55.30 -4.92 8.38
N ASP A 130 55.90 -6.00 7.91
CA ASP A 130 55.51 -7.39 8.06
C ASP A 130 54.09 -7.75 7.61
N ALA A 131 54.05 -8.54 6.54
CA ALA A 131 53.14 -9.66 6.45
C ALA A 131 53.24 -10.50 7.73
N LYS A 132 52.55 -10.08 8.79
CA LYS A 132 52.17 -10.96 9.89
C LYS A 132 51.11 -11.85 9.31
N ASN A 133 51.59 -12.91 8.65
CA ASN A 133 50.86 -14.14 8.44
C ASN A 133 50.04 -14.41 9.69
N SER A 134 48.74 -14.12 9.64
CA SER A 134 47.79 -14.87 10.45
C SER A 134 47.80 -16.27 9.85
N GLU A 135 48.75 -17.09 10.29
CA GLU A 135 48.55 -18.53 10.28
C GLU A 135 47.17 -18.78 10.89
N PRO A 136 46.28 -19.53 10.21
CA PRO A 136 45.04 -19.92 10.82
C PRO A 136 45.38 -20.87 11.97
N ASP A 137 45.16 -20.40 13.20
CA ASP A 137 45.20 -21.21 14.41
C ASP A 137 44.30 -22.45 14.20
N PRO A 138 44.84 -23.69 14.31
CA PRO A 138 44.09 -24.89 13.99
C PRO A 138 42.99 -25.13 15.03
N ALA A 139 41.74 -25.09 14.55
CA ALA A 139 40.62 -25.89 15.03
C ALA A 139 40.52 -26.08 16.55
N ALA A 140 39.82 -25.18 17.23
CA ALA A 140 39.14 -25.52 18.47
C ALA A 140 38.14 -26.67 18.18
N ALA A 141 38.51 -27.87 18.61
CA ALA A 141 37.74 -29.10 18.44
C ALA A 141 36.29 -28.96 18.96
N PRO A 142 35.31 -29.57 18.28
CA PRO A 142 33.93 -29.57 18.74
C PRO A 142 33.82 -30.35 20.05
N THR A 143 33.27 -29.71 21.08
CA THR A 143 32.85 -30.37 22.31
C THR A 143 31.74 -31.36 21.97
N PRO A 144 31.87 -32.67 22.26
CA PRO A 144 30.80 -33.62 22.01
C PRO A 144 29.67 -33.40 23.01
N ASP A 145 28.50 -33.07 22.47
CA ASP A 145 27.20 -33.01 23.15
C ASP A 145 26.86 -34.41 23.72
N PRO A 146 26.45 -34.55 25.00
CA PRO A 146 26.13 -35.86 25.56
C PRO A 146 24.87 -36.46 24.91
N ALA A 147 25.02 -37.70 24.45
CA ALA A 147 24.04 -38.49 23.72
C ALA A 147 22.66 -38.60 24.40
N PRO A 148 21.55 -38.68 23.63
CA PRO A 148 20.21 -38.95 24.16
C PRO A 148 20.04 -40.43 24.51
N THR A 149 19.81 -40.73 25.78
CA THR A 149 19.36 -42.05 26.25
C THR A 149 17.89 -42.29 25.86
N LYS A 150 17.67 -43.05 24.78
CA LYS A 150 16.43 -43.82 24.58
C LYS A 150 16.62 -45.23 25.14
N LYS A 151 15.73 -45.66 26.05
CA LYS A 151 15.21 -47.03 26.21
C LYS A 151 14.08 -46.99 27.26
N GLN A 152 12.83 -47.13 26.83
CA GLN A 152 12.06 -48.40 26.81
C GLN A 152 11.63 -48.86 28.22
N ARG A 153 10.37 -48.60 28.59
CA ARG A 153 9.30 -49.62 28.69
C ARG A 153 7.97 -48.99 29.04
#